data_AF-A0A160NUK4-F1
#
_entry.id   AF-A0A160NUK4-F1
#
_cell.length_a   1.000
_cell.length_b   1.000
_cell.length_c   1.000
_cell.angle_alpha   90.00
_cell.angle_beta   90.00
_cell.angle_gamma   90.00
#
_symmetry.space_group_name_H-M   'P 1'
#
loop_
_entity.id
_entity.type
_entity.pdbx_description
1 polymer ?
#
loop_
_entity_poly.entity_id
_entity_poly.type
_entity_poly.pdbx_seq_one_letter_code
_entity_poly.pdbx_strand_id
1 'polypeptide(L)'
;MICRRGRSERRLDLTLERALVSWLPGAALLLLVLTAVHAAWARPGWRSSGTLPGDTVFGLLTLAQGAFVAALGVVALLLARPRRDPRTALRGLGGPAVAMLACALGGVMTGGVAQRMADWLDGSGTPGAGDGLITGPPVLLSWQASVIPVLLLLLLVPTALLVARTLVTARRTRSVVEADYGTADRDRDRLRTDRIAAVRAGAGLTDSAPVLVGVVAGATLLLGAASVAGAWASGNVPGRAFDGAHPAITSAATAAQALGSWMVGFGFLLFVTWGRRAYKDQSARRTIGILWDVGTFWPRAAHPFAPPCYAERAVPDLTWRMSSWTRRTGGRLVISGHSQGSVLAAAAVWQLAPATRSRVALLTYGSPLERLYGRWFPAYFGPEALSGLHRTVHCWSNLFRATDPIGGPMRVPAEDGRPPVDRPALLDPVVYGRTREHPLPEPILGHSDYQADPAFAAARAALLDRLPPALPRQRDNDASPQGSSGKSS
;
A
#
# COMPACT_ATOMS: atom_id res chain seq x y z
N MET A 1 7.20 28.81 -8.30
CA MET A 1 8.64 29.15 -8.23
C MET A 1 9.37 28.10 -7.36
N ILE A 2 9.57 26.87 -7.88
CA ILE A 2 10.31 25.78 -7.20
C ILE A 2 11.28 25.13 -8.21
N CYS A 3 11.95 25.93 -9.04
CA CYS A 3 12.81 25.42 -10.12
C CYS A 3 14.31 25.68 -9.89
N ARG A 4 14.69 26.27 -8.75
CA ARG A 4 16.09 26.47 -8.36
C ARG A 4 16.28 26.13 -6.89
N ARG A 5 16.53 24.87 -6.57
CA ARG A 5 17.22 24.51 -5.32
C ARG A 5 18.36 23.56 -5.66
N GLY A 6 19.54 24.13 -5.86
CA GLY A 6 20.80 23.41 -5.80
C GLY A 6 21.04 22.95 -4.37
N ARG A 7 20.54 21.76 -4.03
CA ARG A 7 21.08 20.99 -2.91
C ARG A 7 22.46 20.50 -3.34
N SER A 8 23.50 21.25 -2.96
CA SER A 8 24.86 20.72 -2.98
C SER A 8 24.97 19.73 -1.82
N GLU A 9 25.36 18.48 -2.09
CA GLU A 9 25.55 17.42 -1.09
C GLU A 9 26.48 17.83 0.07
N ARG A 10 27.26 18.91 -0.10
CA ARG A 10 28.27 19.36 0.86
C ARG A 10 27.81 20.45 1.82
N ARG A 11 26.69 21.15 1.58
CA ARG A 11 26.19 22.21 2.50
C ARG A 11 24.66 22.23 2.59
N LEU A 12 24.15 22.03 3.80
CA LEU A 12 22.76 22.25 4.16
C LEU A 12 22.48 23.75 4.30
N ASP A 13 21.89 24.37 3.29
CA ASP A 13 21.31 25.72 3.44
C ASP A 13 19.87 25.61 3.97
N LEU A 14 19.73 25.79 5.28
CA LEU A 14 18.45 25.76 5.99
C LEU A 14 17.89 27.16 6.27
N THR A 15 18.53 28.22 5.77
CA THR A 15 18.22 29.61 6.17
C THR A 15 16.79 29.97 5.79
N LEU A 16 16.42 29.68 4.55
CA LEU A 16 15.08 29.92 4.00
C LEU A 16 14.02 29.00 4.64
N GLU A 17 14.38 27.77 4.96
CA GLU A 17 13.48 26.83 5.67
C GLU A 17 13.21 27.27 7.10
N ARG A 18 14.23 27.73 7.85
CA ARG A 18 14.05 28.28 9.19
C ARG A 18 13.20 29.55 9.16
N ALA A 19 13.45 30.44 8.20
CA ALA A 19 12.63 31.64 8.02
C ALA A 19 11.16 31.27 7.69
N LEU A 20 10.93 30.34 6.76
CA LEU A 20 9.57 29.87 6.47
C LEU A 20 8.91 29.23 7.70
N VAL A 21 9.58 28.32 8.40
CA VAL A 21 8.99 27.63 9.57
C VAL A 21 8.67 28.59 10.72
N SER A 22 9.49 29.63 10.92
CA SER A 22 9.26 30.60 12.00
C SER A 22 8.20 31.65 11.66
N TRP A 23 8.17 32.16 10.42
CA TRP A 23 7.27 33.25 10.03
C TRP A 23 5.92 32.77 9.50
N LEU A 24 5.86 31.58 8.87
CA LEU A 24 4.64 31.08 8.22
C LEU A 24 3.45 30.93 9.19
N PRO A 25 3.61 30.40 10.43
CA PRO A 25 2.49 30.32 11.37
C PRO A 25 1.95 31.69 11.76
N GLY A 26 2.84 32.66 12.02
CA GLY A 26 2.46 34.03 12.35
C GLY A 26 1.80 34.76 11.19
N ALA A 27 2.35 34.63 9.98
CA ALA A 27 1.77 35.19 8.77
C ALA A 27 0.41 34.57 8.43
N ALA A 28 0.26 33.26 8.58
CA ALA A 28 -1.02 32.56 8.38
C ALA A 28 -2.06 33.01 9.42
N LEU A 29 -1.68 33.15 10.69
CA LEU A 29 -2.56 33.65 11.74
C LEU A 29 -2.97 35.10 11.48
N LEU A 30 -2.01 35.95 11.09
CA LEU A 30 -2.29 37.34 10.73
C LEU A 30 -3.26 37.41 9.54
N LEU A 31 -3.02 36.64 8.47
CA LEU A 31 -3.91 36.56 7.32
C LEU A 31 -5.31 36.07 7.72
N LEU A 32 -5.41 35.06 8.58
CA LEU A 32 -6.69 34.59 9.10
C LEU A 32 -7.43 35.69 9.87
N VAL A 33 -6.75 36.39 10.78
CA VAL A 33 -7.33 37.50 11.54
C VAL A 33 -7.77 38.62 10.61
N LEU A 34 -6.93 39.03 9.67
CA LEU A 34 -7.26 40.06 8.67
C LEU A 34 -8.46 39.65 7.82
N THR A 35 -8.56 38.38 7.44
CA THR A 35 -9.68 37.84 6.67
C THR A 35 -10.96 37.81 7.49
N ALA A 36 -10.89 37.42 8.77
CA ALA A 36 -12.02 37.44 9.70
C ALA A 36 -12.52 38.88 9.95
N VAL A 37 -11.60 39.83 10.15
CA VAL A 37 -11.93 41.26 10.27
C VAL A 37 -12.57 41.77 8.98
N HIS A 38 -11.99 41.46 7.82
CA HIS A 38 -12.54 41.87 6.53
C HIS A 38 -13.95 41.31 6.29
N ALA A 39 -14.19 40.05 6.67
CA ALA A 39 -15.46 39.36 6.50
C ALA A 39 -16.53 39.82 7.51
N ALA A 40 -16.14 40.15 8.74
CA ALA A 40 -17.04 40.65 9.78
C ALA A 40 -17.33 42.16 9.66
N TRP A 41 -16.60 42.88 8.82
CA TRP A 41 -16.78 44.31 8.63
C TRP A 41 -18.15 44.60 7.99
N ALA A 42 -19.05 45.23 8.75
CA ALA A 42 -20.38 45.58 8.26
C ALA A 42 -20.29 46.54 7.07
N ARG A 43 -20.93 46.19 5.96
CA ARG A 43 -21.04 47.03 4.76
C ARG A 43 -22.51 47.26 4.41
N PRO A 44 -23.16 48.25 5.05
CA PRO A 44 -24.55 48.58 4.77
C PRO A 44 -24.73 48.90 3.28
N GLY A 45 -25.70 48.26 2.63
CA GLY A 45 -25.99 48.43 1.19
C GLY A 45 -25.31 47.40 0.27
N TRP A 46 -24.37 46.60 0.76
CA TRP A 46 -23.85 45.46 0.00
C TRP A 46 -24.88 44.34 0.03
N ARG A 47 -25.51 44.07 -1.12
CA ARG A 47 -26.39 42.90 -1.31
C ARG A 47 -25.63 41.84 -2.09
N SER A 48 -25.58 40.63 -1.55
CA SER A 48 -25.07 39.47 -2.29
C SER A 48 -26.01 39.22 -3.48
N SER A 49 -25.47 39.17 -4.69
CA SER A 49 -26.23 38.83 -5.90
C SER A 49 -25.42 37.86 -6.75
N GLY A 50 -26.04 36.75 -7.14
CA GLY A 50 -25.39 35.71 -7.93
C GLY A 50 -24.47 34.81 -7.11
N THR A 51 -23.76 33.92 -7.79
CA THR A 51 -22.74 33.05 -7.21
C THR A 51 -21.38 33.76 -7.19
N LEU A 52 -20.49 33.33 -6.29
CA LEU A 52 -19.10 33.80 -6.31
C LEU A 52 -18.48 33.57 -7.71
N PRO A 53 -17.71 34.51 -8.26
CA PRO A 53 -16.95 34.29 -9.49
C PRO A 53 -16.00 33.10 -9.27
N GLY A 54 -16.32 31.94 -9.86
CA GLY A 54 -15.56 30.70 -9.65
C GLY A 54 -16.35 29.40 -9.75
N ASP A 55 -17.68 29.41 -9.81
CA ASP A 55 -18.47 28.16 -9.96
C ASP A 55 -18.08 27.37 -11.23
N THR A 56 -17.91 28.07 -12.34
CA THR A 56 -17.36 27.52 -13.59
C THR A 56 -15.93 27.01 -13.45
N VAL A 57 -15.12 27.65 -12.59
CA VAL A 57 -13.73 27.25 -12.33
C VAL A 57 -13.68 25.90 -11.62
N PHE A 58 -14.60 25.61 -10.68
CA PHE A 58 -14.66 24.30 -10.02
C PHE A 58 -14.96 23.15 -11.00
N GLY A 59 -15.91 23.38 -11.93
CA GLY A 59 -16.21 22.43 -13.00
C GLY A 59 -15.01 22.20 -13.94
N LEU A 60 -14.37 23.28 -14.39
CA LEU A 60 -13.20 23.22 -15.26
C LEU A 60 -12.00 22.54 -14.58
N LEU A 61 -11.75 22.81 -13.30
CA LEU A 61 -10.69 22.16 -12.53
C LEU A 61 -10.94 20.66 -12.38
N THR A 62 -12.19 20.27 -12.10
CA THR A 62 -12.57 18.85 -11.97
C THR A 62 -12.38 18.11 -13.30
N LEU A 63 -12.76 18.73 -14.42
CA LEU A 63 -12.53 18.17 -15.76
C LEU A 63 -11.05 18.10 -16.12
N ALA A 64 -10.28 19.15 -15.82
CA ALA A 64 -8.84 19.14 -16.07
C ALA A 64 -8.15 18.02 -15.27
N GLN A 65 -8.53 17.84 -13.99
CA GLN A 65 -8.05 16.72 -13.18
C GLN A 65 -8.40 15.37 -13.79
N GLY A 66 -9.67 15.16 -14.19
CA GLY A 66 -10.11 13.93 -14.85
C GLY A 66 -9.38 13.67 -16.17
N ALA A 67 -9.16 14.71 -16.97
CA ALA A 67 -8.43 14.64 -18.22
C ALA A 67 -6.95 14.29 -18.00
N PHE A 68 -6.29 14.88 -16.99
CA PHE A 68 -4.92 14.53 -16.64
C PHE A 68 -4.79 13.09 -16.14
N VAL A 69 -5.74 12.60 -15.33
CA VAL A 69 -5.79 11.20 -14.90
C VAL A 69 -5.98 10.27 -16.10
N ALA A 70 -6.88 10.60 -17.03
CA ALA A 70 -7.10 9.83 -18.25
C ALA A 70 -5.85 9.81 -19.15
N ALA A 71 -5.21 10.97 -19.36
CA ALA A 71 -3.97 11.09 -20.12
C ALA A 71 -2.85 10.27 -19.47
N LEU A 72 -2.70 10.33 -18.15
CA LEU A 72 -1.76 9.50 -17.39
C LEU A 72 -2.06 8.01 -17.57
N GLY A 73 -3.34 7.62 -17.60
CA GLY A 73 -3.78 6.26 -17.92
C GLY A 73 -3.36 5.81 -19.31
N VAL A 74 -3.56 6.65 -20.33
CA VAL A 74 -3.12 6.38 -21.71
C VAL A 74 -1.60 6.22 -21.77
N VAL A 75 -0.84 7.16 -21.19
CA VAL A 75 0.63 7.08 -21.15
C VAL A 75 1.10 5.82 -20.44
N ALA A 76 0.51 5.47 -19.29
CA ALA A 76 0.84 4.25 -18.57
C ALA A 76 0.59 2.99 -19.41
N LEU A 77 -0.53 2.93 -20.14
CA LEU A 77 -0.82 1.81 -21.03
C LEU A 77 0.15 1.73 -22.20
N LEU A 78 0.55 2.87 -22.79
CA LEU A 78 1.53 2.92 -23.87
C LEU A 78 2.90 2.43 -23.40
N LEU A 79 3.37 2.90 -22.24
CA LEU A 79 4.64 2.48 -21.64
C LEU A 79 4.63 1.02 -21.19
N ALA A 80 3.47 0.49 -20.78
CA ALA A 80 3.34 -0.90 -20.34
C ALA A 80 3.25 -1.91 -21.50
N ARG A 81 2.95 -1.48 -22.75
CA ARG A 81 2.79 -2.39 -23.91
C ARG A 81 3.97 -3.36 -24.11
N PRO A 82 5.24 -2.95 -24.05
CA PRO A 82 6.37 -3.86 -24.32
C PRO A 82 6.71 -4.80 -23.16
N ARG A 83 6.19 -4.53 -21.95
CA ARG A 83 6.59 -5.19 -20.69
C ARG A 83 5.39 -5.71 -19.89
N ARG A 84 4.40 -6.28 -20.57
CA ARG A 84 3.17 -6.76 -19.93
C ARG A 84 3.44 -7.99 -19.07
N ASP A 85 3.73 -7.76 -17.79
CA ASP A 85 3.64 -8.78 -16.76
C ASP A 85 2.18 -8.83 -16.23
N PRO A 86 1.49 -9.99 -16.31
CA PRO A 86 0.15 -10.18 -15.77
C PRO A 86 -0.01 -9.82 -14.29
N ARG A 87 1.08 -9.90 -13.51
CA ARG A 87 1.08 -9.61 -12.07
C ARG A 87 1.10 -8.12 -11.75
N THR A 88 1.56 -7.28 -12.69
CA THR A 88 1.59 -5.83 -12.51
C THR A 88 0.21 -5.30 -12.15
N ALA A 89 0.13 -4.46 -11.11
CA ALA A 89 -1.09 -3.89 -10.59
C ALA A 89 -1.87 -3.18 -11.71
N LEU A 90 -3.11 -3.64 -11.93
CA LEU A 90 -3.99 -3.13 -12.98
C LEU A 90 -3.34 -3.06 -14.37
N ARG A 91 -2.41 -3.99 -14.68
CA ARG A 91 -1.66 -4.04 -15.95
C ARG A 91 -0.96 -2.71 -16.30
N GLY A 92 -0.51 -1.98 -15.29
CA GLY A 92 0.20 -0.69 -15.42
C GLY A 92 -0.64 0.53 -15.02
N LEU A 93 -1.95 0.37 -14.83
CA LEU A 93 -2.84 1.47 -14.42
C LEU A 93 -2.84 1.78 -12.92
N GLY A 94 -1.98 1.13 -12.12
CA GLY A 94 -1.89 1.36 -10.68
C GLY A 94 -1.65 2.82 -10.31
N GLY A 95 -0.70 3.49 -10.96
CA GLY A 95 -0.41 4.92 -10.75
C GLY A 95 -1.61 5.83 -11.06
N PRO A 96 -2.19 5.78 -12.27
CA PRO A 96 -3.41 6.53 -12.61
C PRO A 96 -4.58 6.28 -11.64
N ALA A 97 -4.80 5.02 -11.24
CA ALA A 97 -5.87 4.69 -10.30
C ALA A 97 -5.66 5.33 -8.93
N VAL A 98 -4.44 5.26 -8.39
CA VAL A 98 -4.09 5.94 -7.12
C VAL A 98 -4.21 7.46 -7.25
N ALA A 99 -3.81 8.03 -8.39
CA ALA A 99 -3.98 9.46 -8.66
C ALA A 99 -5.46 9.88 -8.67
N MET A 100 -6.35 9.09 -9.29
CA MET A 100 -7.79 9.34 -9.28
C MET A 100 -8.35 9.33 -7.86
N LEU A 101 -7.98 8.33 -7.05
CA LEU A 101 -8.43 8.22 -5.67
C LEU A 101 -7.89 9.36 -4.80
N ALA A 102 -6.64 9.80 -5.05
CA ALA A 102 -6.06 10.95 -4.36
C ALA A 102 -6.78 12.26 -4.72
N CYS A 103 -7.11 12.48 -5.99
CA CYS A 103 -7.91 13.63 -6.43
C CYS A 103 -9.30 13.61 -5.78
N ALA A 104 -9.97 12.46 -5.76
CA ALA A 104 -11.29 12.32 -5.15
C ALA A 104 -11.26 12.56 -3.63
N LEU A 105 -10.27 11.99 -2.93
CA LEU A 105 -10.08 12.23 -1.50
C LEU A 105 -9.82 13.72 -1.23
N GLY A 106 -8.97 14.36 -2.03
CA GLY A 106 -8.72 15.80 -1.94
C GLY A 106 -9.99 16.62 -2.16
N GLY A 107 -10.79 16.29 -3.17
CA GLY A 107 -12.07 16.94 -3.46
C GLY A 107 -13.08 16.80 -2.32
N VAL A 108 -13.25 15.59 -1.77
CA VAL A 108 -14.12 15.33 -0.62
C VAL A 108 -13.66 16.09 0.62
N MET A 109 -12.35 16.12 0.90
CA MET A 109 -11.81 16.77 2.10
C MET A 109 -11.84 18.30 2.01
N THR A 110 -11.80 18.88 0.80
CA THR A 110 -11.81 20.34 0.60
C THR A 110 -13.22 20.84 0.31
N GLY A 111 -13.79 20.45 -0.84
CA GLY A 111 -15.12 20.86 -1.29
C GLY A 111 -16.23 20.28 -0.42
N GLY A 112 -16.11 19.02 -0.01
CA GLY A 112 -17.12 18.38 0.82
C GLY A 112 -17.23 19.00 2.23
N VAL A 113 -16.11 19.34 2.87
CA VAL A 113 -16.13 20.00 4.18
C VAL A 113 -16.71 21.41 4.08
N ALA A 114 -16.36 22.15 3.01
CA ALA A 114 -16.94 23.46 2.74
C ALA A 114 -18.46 23.37 2.53
N GLN A 115 -18.94 22.39 1.76
CA GLN A 115 -20.37 22.12 1.61
C GLN A 115 -21.00 21.77 2.95
N ARG A 116 -20.41 20.89 3.76
CA ARG A 116 -21.03 20.50 5.04
C ARG A 116 -21.14 21.68 6.01
N MET A 117 -20.17 22.58 6.01
CA MET A 117 -20.21 23.81 6.79
C MET A 117 -21.32 24.75 6.29
N ALA A 118 -21.45 24.91 4.97
CA ALA A 118 -22.54 25.68 4.37
C ALA A 118 -23.90 25.09 4.75
N ASP A 119 -24.09 23.78 4.59
CA ASP A 119 -25.33 23.08 4.94
C ASP A 119 -25.69 23.23 6.43
N TRP A 120 -24.70 23.26 7.31
CA TRP A 120 -24.93 23.49 8.74
C TRP A 120 -25.36 24.93 9.04
N LEU A 121 -24.75 25.92 8.37
CA LEU A 121 -25.13 27.33 8.49
C LEU A 121 -26.50 27.63 7.86
N ASP A 122 -26.92 26.86 6.85
CA ASP A 122 -28.19 27.02 6.14
C ASP A 122 -29.42 26.53 6.95
N GLY A 123 -29.19 25.88 8.10
CA GLY A 123 -30.23 25.49 9.05
C GLY A 123 -31.11 24.33 8.57
N SER A 124 -32.43 24.56 8.47
CA SER A 124 -33.41 23.54 8.04
C SER A 124 -33.60 23.47 6.51
N GLY A 125 -32.88 24.29 5.75
CA GLY A 125 -32.94 24.29 4.29
C GLY A 125 -32.38 23.00 3.68
N THR A 126 -32.90 22.62 2.50
CA THR A 126 -32.25 21.57 1.70
C THR A 126 -31.00 22.15 1.04
N PRO A 127 -29.82 21.53 1.17
CA PRO A 127 -28.56 22.04 0.63
C PRO A 127 -28.64 22.53 -0.82
N GLY A 128 -28.32 23.80 -1.08
CA GLY A 128 -28.30 24.36 -2.43
C GLY A 128 -29.65 24.48 -3.13
N ALA A 129 -30.76 24.19 -2.43
CA ALA A 129 -32.10 24.52 -2.88
C ALA A 129 -32.39 26.04 -2.69
N GLY A 130 -31.67 26.75 -1.82
CA GLY A 130 -31.91 28.20 -1.68
C GLY A 130 -33.24 28.55 -1.03
N ASP A 131 -33.87 27.56 -0.37
CA ASP A 131 -34.98 27.75 0.57
C ASP A 131 -34.47 28.08 2.00
N GLY A 132 -33.15 28.20 2.15
CA GLY A 132 -32.44 28.43 3.41
C GLY A 132 -31.89 29.85 3.58
N LEU A 133 -31.10 30.04 4.64
CA LEU A 133 -30.55 31.33 5.08
C LEU A 133 -29.39 31.84 4.22
N ILE A 134 -28.71 30.94 3.50
CA ILE A 134 -27.58 31.30 2.62
C ILE A 134 -27.77 30.71 1.23
N THR A 135 -27.20 31.36 0.22
CA THR A 135 -27.03 30.73 -1.08
C THR A 135 -26.10 29.53 -0.90
N GLY A 136 -26.63 28.32 -1.10
CA GLY A 136 -25.90 27.08 -0.85
C GLY A 136 -24.62 26.94 -1.71
N PRO A 137 -23.83 25.88 -1.47
CA PRO A 137 -22.55 25.67 -2.14
C PRO A 137 -22.70 25.51 -3.67
N PRO A 138 -21.61 25.68 -4.45
CA PRO A 138 -21.54 25.31 -5.85
C PRO A 138 -22.30 24.03 -6.17
N VAL A 139 -23.17 24.06 -7.19
CA VAL A 139 -24.06 22.94 -7.55
C VAL A 139 -23.27 21.64 -7.74
N LEU A 140 -22.08 21.73 -8.33
CA LEU A 140 -21.17 20.60 -8.52
C LEU A 140 -20.84 19.85 -7.22
N LEU A 141 -20.66 20.55 -6.10
CA LEU A 141 -20.35 19.92 -4.82
C LEU A 141 -21.51 19.05 -4.35
N SER A 142 -22.76 19.51 -4.50
CA SER A 142 -23.95 18.72 -4.17
C SER A 142 -24.06 17.45 -5.01
N TRP A 143 -23.72 17.52 -6.30
CA TRP A 143 -23.62 16.35 -7.18
C TRP A 143 -22.48 15.40 -6.74
N GLN A 144 -21.31 15.92 -6.39
CA GLN A 144 -20.19 15.12 -5.90
C GLN A 144 -20.50 14.45 -4.55
N ALA A 145 -21.25 15.10 -3.67
CA ALA A 145 -21.72 14.49 -2.43
C ALA A 145 -22.74 13.37 -2.72
N SER A 146 -23.69 13.58 -3.64
CA SER A 146 -24.74 12.61 -3.94
C SER A 146 -24.22 11.32 -4.59
N VAL A 147 -23.05 11.33 -5.22
CA VAL A 147 -22.46 10.11 -5.76
C VAL A 147 -21.82 9.20 -4.71
N ILE A 148 -21.58 9.67 -3.48
CA ILE A 148 -20.95 8.86 -2.43
C ILE A 148 -21.85 7.68 -2.01
N PRO A 149 -23.15 7.86 -1.68
CA PRO A 149 -24.05 6.73 -1.41
C PRO A 149 -24.17 5.78 -2.61
N VAL A 150 -24.23 6.33 -3.84
CA VAL A 150 -24.30 5.53 -5.08
C VAL A 150 -23.04 4.67 -5.23
N LEU A 151 -21.86 5.24 -5.00
CA LEU A 151 -20.59 4.50 -5.01
C LEU A 151 -20.61 3.37 -3.98
N LEU A 152 -21.05 3.62 -2.75
CA LEU A 152 -21.12 2.57 -1.72
C LEU A 152 -22.07 1.43 -2.12
N LEU A 153 -23.22 1.75 -2.70
CA LEU A 153 -24.16 0.75 -3.21
C LEU A 153 -23.54 -0.07 -4.34
N LEU A 154 -22.86 0.57 -5.29
CA LEU A 154 -22.16 -0.10 -6.38
C LEU A 154 -21.04 -1.02 -5.87
N LEU A 155 -20.39 -0.67 -4.75
CA LEU A 155 -19.35 -1.48 -4.12
C LEU A 155 -19.87 -2.69 -3.35
N LEU A 156 -21.19 -2.79 -3.08
CA LEU A 156 -21.77 -3.99 -2.47
C LEU A 156 -21.60 -5.22 -3.37
N VAL A 157 -21.72 -5.06 -4.69
CA VAL A 157 -21.57 -6.15 -5.66
C VAL A 157 -20.16 -6.77 -5.66
N PRO A 158 -19.07 -6.02 -5.91
CA PRO A 158 -17.72 -6.58 -5.86
C PRO A 158 -17.37 -7.10 -4.46
N THR A 159 -17.89 -6.51 -3.39
CA THR A 159 -17.72 -7.01 -2.02
C THR A 159 -18.38 -8.37 -1.85
N ALA A 160 -19.64 -8.52 -2.24
CA ALA A 160 -20.36 -9.78 -2.18
C ALA A 160 -19.67 -10.87 -3.02
N LEU A 161 -19.17 -10.52 -4.22
CA LEU A 161 -18.40 -11.44 -5.06
C LEU A 161 -17.09 -11.87 -4.40
N LEU A 162 -16.37 -10.96 -3.75
CA LEU A 162 -15.14 -11.28 -3.01
C LEU A 162 -15.41 -12.18 -1.80
N VAL A 163 -16.48 -11.90 -1.05
CA VAL A 163 -16.92 -12.75 0.07
C VAL A 163 -17.29 -14.14 -0.44
N ALA A 164 -18.15 -14.24 -1.44
CA ALA A 164 -18.56 -15.52 -2.03
C ALA A 164 -17.35 -16.31 -2.56
N ARG A 165 -16.44 -15.66 -3.29
CA ARG A 165 -15.21 -16.28 -3.78
C ARG A 165 -14.34 -16.78 -2.63
N THR A 166 -14.18 -16.00 -1.57
CA THR A 166 -13.36 -16.38 -0.40
C THR A 166 -13.96 -17.58 0.33
N LEU A 167 -15.29 -17.62 0.49
CA LEU A 167 -15.99 -18.77 1.07
C LEU A 167 -15.84 -20.03 0.21
N VAL A 168 -15.94 -19.90 -1.12
CA VAL A 168 -15.71 -21.02 -2.05
C VAL A 168 -14.26 -21.49 -1.99
N THR A 169 -13.30 -20.57 -1.97
CA THR A 169 -11.87 -20.89 -1.83
C THR A 169 -11.60 -21.60 -0.51
N ALA A 170 -12.14 -21.11 0.61
CA ALA A 170 -11.99 -21.76 1.92
C ALA A 170 -12.50 -23.22 1.89
N ARG A 171 -13.66 -23.47 1.27
CA ARG A 171 -14.19 -24.83 1.10
C ARG A 171 -13.27 -25.72 0.26
N ARG A 172 -12.71 -25.19 -0.83
CA ARG A 172 -11.79 -25.94 -1.71
C ARG A 172 -10.43 -26.20 -1.06
N THR A 173 -9.94 -25.27 -0.26
CA THR A 173 -8.64 -25.38 0.42
C THR A 173 -8.67 -26.40 1.57
N ARG A 174 -9.85 -26.81 2.04
CA ARG A 174 -9.98 -27.80 3.11
C ARG A 174 -9.25 -29.12 2.81
N SER A 175 -9.46 -29.70 1.63
CA SER A 175 -8.81 -30.96 1.25
C SER A 175 -7.30 -30.80 1.12
N VAL A 176 -6.84 -29.62 0.67
CA VAL A 176 -5.41 -29.29 0.61
C VAL A 176 -4.81 -29.22 2.02
N VAL A 177 -5.51 -28.62 2.98
CA VAL A 177 -5.06 -28.58 4.39
C VAL A 177 -4.98 -29.99 4.96
N GLU A 178 -6.01 -30.82 4.75
CA GLU A 178 -6.01 -32.22 5.24
C GLU A 178 -4.86 -33.04 4.63
N ALA A 179 -4.54 -32.81 3.35
CA ALA A 179 -3.41 -33.44 2.66
C ALA A 179 -2.04 -32.95 3.17
N ASP A 180 -1.87 -31.63 3.33
CA ASP A 180 -0.63 -31.00 3.81
C ASP A 180 -0.20 -31.53 5.19
N TYR A 181 -1.17 -31.83 6.06
CA TYR A 181 -0.92 -32.36 7.41
C TYR A 181 -1.01 -33.88 7.52
N GLY A 182 -1.32 -34.60 6.44
CA GLY A 182 -1.41 -36.05 6.44
C GLY A 182 -2.38 -36.62 7.50
N THR A 183 -3.47 -35.92 7.80
CA THR A 183 -4.35 -36.28 8.93
C THR A 183 -5.06 -37.61 8.69
N ALA A 184 -4.79 -38.61 9.53
CA ALA A 184 -5.56 -39.86 9.59
C ALA A 184 -6.99 -39.57 10.06
N ASP A 185 -7.97 -40.40 9.66
CA ASP A 185 -9.40 -40.16 9.94
C ASP A 185 -9.72 -39.92 11.43
N ARG A 186 -8.94 -40.51 12.35
CA ARG A 186 -9.13 -40.40 13.80
C ARG A 186 -8.71 -39.06 14.40
N ASP A 187 -7.80 -38.32 13.75
CA ASP A 187 -7.24 -37.06 14.25
C ASP A 187 -7.80 -35.83 13.53
N ARG A 188 -8.80 -36.02 12.65
CA ARG A 188 -9.42 -34.94 11.88
C ARG A 188 -10.29 -34.05 12.78
N ASP A 189 -9.84 -32.83 13.01
CA ASP A 189 -10.65 -31.77 13.60
C ASP A 189 -11.20 -30.87 12.50
N ARG A 190 -12.48 -31.09 12.18
CA ARG A 190 -13.20 -30.31 11.15
C ARG A 190 -13.15 -28.80 11.42
N LEU A 191 -13.35 -28.38 12.67
CA LEU A 191 -13.38 -26.96 13.01
C LEU A 191 -12.02 -26.32 12.81
N ARG A 192 -10.95 -27.04 13.16
CA ARG A 192 -9.58 -26.56 12.97
C ARG A 192 -9.18 -26.51 11.51
N THR A 193 -9.51 -27.52 10.71
CA THR A 193 -9.29 -27.48 9.26
C THR A 193 -10.06 -26.34 8.61
N ASP A 194 -11.34 -26.17 8.95
CA ASP A 194 -12.17 -25.09 8.41
C ASP A 194 -11.59 -23.71 8.79
N ARG A 195 -11.04 -23.55 10.01
CA ARG A 195 -10.35 -22.34 10.45
C ARG A 195 -9.06 -22.07 9.67
N ILE A 196 -8.18 -23.06 9.51
CA ILE A 196 -6.93 -22.91 8.74
C ILE A 196 -7.25 -22.56 7.29
N ALA A 197 -8.21 -23.26 6.68
CA ALA A 197 -8.64 -23.02 5.31
C ALA A 197 -9.25 -21.62 5.13
N ALA A 198 -10.05 -21.15 6.10
CA ALA A 198 -10.59 -19.79 6.11
C ALA A 198 -9.48 -18.73 6.21
N VAL A 199 -8.46 -18.94 7.06
CA VAL A 199 -7.31 -18.00 7.15
C VAL A 199 -6.50 -18.00 5.86
N ARG A 200 -6.19 -19.17 5.26
CA ARG A 200 -5.51 -19.25 3.96
C ARG A 200 -6.31 -18.56 2.85
N ALA A 201 -7.62 -18.77 2.79
CA ALA A 201 -8.48 -18.10 1.81
C ALA A 201 -8.54 -16.58 2.03
N GLY A 202 -8.66 -16.14 3.30
CA GLY A 202 -8.65 -14.74 3.68
C GLY A 202 -7.31 -14.05 3.36
N ALA A 203 -6.19 -14.73 3.55
CA ALA A 203 -4.87 -14.24 3.16
C ALA A 203 -4.77 -13.95 1.66
N GLY A 204 -5.50 -14.71 0.83
CA GLY A 204 -5.61 -14.47 -0.62
C GLY A 204 -6.35 -13.18 -1.01
N LEU A 205 -7.11 -12.54 -0.10
CA LEU A 205 -7.84 -11.31 -0.41
C LEU A 205 -6.90 -10.16 -0.81
N THR A 206 -5.70 -10.09 -0.22
CA THR A 206 -4.69 -9.08 -0.58
C THR A 206 -4.31 -9.14 -2.05
N ASP A 207 -4.41 -10.31 -2.70
CA ASP A 207 -4.13 -10.44 -4.13
C ASP A 207 -5.16 -9.70 -5.00
N SER A 208 -6.37 -9.49 -4.48
CA SER A 208 -7.46 -8.76 -5.14
C SER A 208 -7.38 -7.23 -4.96
N ALA A 209 -6.47 -6.73 -4.11
CA ALA A 209 -6.38 -5.30 -3.79
C ALA A 209 -6.22 -4.40 -5.03
N PRO A 210 -5.36 -4.70 -6.03
CA PRO A 210 -5.29 -3.87 -7.24
C PRO A 210 -6.61 -3.81 -8.00
N VAL A 211 -7.33 -4.92 -8.12
CA VAL A 211 -8.63 -4.95 -8.82
C VAL A 211 -9.64 -4.07 -8.10
N LEU A 212 -9.72 -4.17 -6.77
CA LEU A 212 -10.61 -3.32 -5.97
C LEU A 212 -10.26 -1.83 -6.15
N VAL A 213 -8.98 -1.48 -6.09
CA VAL A 213 -8.51 -0.10 -6.37
C VAL A 213 -8.94 0.35 -7.76
N GLY A 214 -8.83 -0.51 -8.78
CA GLY A 214 -9.26 -0.19 -10.14
C GLY A 214 -10.77 0.00 -10.27
N VAL A 215 -11.58 -0.85 -9.62
CA VAL A 215 -13.04 -0.73 -9.60
C VAL A 215 -13.45 0.57 -8.92
N VAL A 216 -12.90 0.87 -7.75
CA VAL A 216 -13.20 2.12 -7.02
C VAL A 216 -12.75 3.32 -7.85
N ALA A 217 -11.53 3.33 -8.37
CA ALA A 217 -11.01 4.44 -9.18
C ALA A 217 -11.82 4.68 -10.46
N GLY A 218 -12.18 3.60 -11.17
CA GLY A 218 -13.03 3.68 -12.37
C GLY A 218 -14.43 4.19 -12.05
N ALA A 219 -15.07 3.67 -11.01
CA ALA A 219 -16.37 4.16 -10.55
C ALA A 219 -16.31 5.63 -10.13
N THR A 220 -15.28 6.04 -9.39
CA THR A 220 -15.05 7.43 -8.98
C THR A 220 -14.85 8.36 -10.18
N LEU A 221 -14.10 7.95 -11.20
CA LEU A 221 -13.93 8.74 -12.43
C LEU A 221 -15.26 8.90 -13.18
N LEU A 222 -16.01 7.80 -13.35
CA LEU A 222 -17.30 7.82 -14.06
C LEU A 222 -18.35 8.65 -13.31
N LEU A 223 -18.48 8.44 -12.00
CA LEU A 223 -19.41 9.20 -11.16
C LEU A 223 -19.01 10.68 -11.05
N GLY A 224 -17.71 10.98 -11.02
CA GLY A 224 -17.19 12.34 -11.07
C GLY A 224 -17.56 13.04 -12.39
N ALA A 225 -17.39 12.36 -13.53
CA ALA A 225 -17.81 12.87 -14.83
C ALA A 225 -19.34 13.08 -14.90
N ALA A 226 -20.13 12.13 -14.38
CA ALA A 226 -21.58 12.26 -14.28
C ALA A 226 -22.00 13.43 -13.39
N SER A 227 -21.26 13.70 -12.31
CA SER A 227 -21.50 14.85 -11.42
C SER A 227 -21.28 16.18 -12.15
N VAL A 228 -20.20 16.29 -12.94
CA VAL A 228 -19.95 17.49 -13.76
C VAL A 228 -21.02 17.67 -14.81
N ALA A 229 -21.35 16.60 -15.56
CA ALA A 229 -22.36 16.64 -16.59
C ALA A 229 -23.75 17.01 -16.03
N GLY A 230 -24.14 16.41 -14.89
CA GLY A 230 -25.40 16.69 -14.20
C GLY A 230 -25.48 18.13 -13.71
N ALA A 231 -24.41 18.63 -13.08
CA ALA A 231 -24.35 20.01 -12.61
C ALA A 231 -24.49 21.03 -13.75
N TRP A 232 -23.80 20.80 -14.87
CA TRP A 232 -23.82 21.72 -16.02
C TRP A 232 -25.12 21.65 -16.82
N ALA A 233 -25.68 20.46 -17.03
CA ALA A 233 -26.90 20.29 -17.80
C ALA A 233 -28.13 20.82 -17.05
N SER A 234 -28.20 20.59 -15.74
CA SER A 234 -29.37 20.98 -14.94
C SER A 234 -29.28 22.40 -14.36
N GLY A 235 -28.06 22.90 -14.12
CA GLY A 235 -27.85 24.13 -13.34
C GLY A 235 -28.38 24.08 -11.92
N ASN A 236 -28.77 22.90 -11.43
CA ASN A 236 -29.50 22.69 -10.18
C ASN A 236 -28.92 21.51 -9.40
N VAL A 237 -29.16 21.50 -8.08
CA VAL A 237 -28.80 20.37 -7.21
C VAL A 237 -29.58 19.10 -7.60
N PRO A 238 -29.04 17.89 -7.32
CA PRO A 238 -29.66 16.63 -7.74
C PRO A 238 -31.15 16.52 -7.43
N GLY A 239 -31.61 16.89 -6.22
CA GLY A 239 -33.03 16.82 -5.87
C GLY A 239 -33.92 17.57 -6.86
N ARG A 240 -33.55 18.82 -7.18
CA ARG A 240 -34.30 19.70 -8.09
C ARG A 240 -34.14 19.37 -9.56
N ALA A 241 -32.95 18.91 -9.95
CA ALA A 241 -32.69 18.48 -11.31
C ALA A 241 -33.66 17.38 -11.79
N PHE A 242 -34.25 16.62 -10.85
CA PHE A 242 -35.20 15.55 -11.12
C PHE A 242 -36.63 15.86 -10.65
N ASP A 243 -37.00 17.11 -10.34
CA ASP A 243 -38.37 17.45 -9.88
C ASP A 243 -39.46 17.11 -10.92
N GLY A 244 -39.14 17.16 -12.21
CA GLY A 244 -40.03 16.78 -13.30
C GLY A 244 -40.01 15.28 -13.66
N ALA A 245 -39.21 14.47 -12.96
CA ALA A 245 -39.11 13.03 -13.20
C ALA A 245 -40.15 12.25 -12.39
N HIS A 246 -40.12 10.91 -12.52
CA HIS A 246 -40.96 10.04 -11.70
C HIS A 246 -40.68 10.25 -10.19
N PRO A 247 -41.69 10.29 -9.29
CA PRO A 247 -41.50 10.63 -7.87
C PRO A 247 -40.44 9.80 -7.14
N ALA A 248 -40.28 8.53 -7.53
CA ALA A 248 -39.24 7.65 -6.98
C ALA A 248 -37.80 8.11 -7.34
N ILE A 249 -37.60 8.72 -8.51
CA ILE A 249 -36.30 9.25 -8.94
C ILE A 249 -35.98 10.53 -8.19
N THR A 250 -36.96 11.43 -8.07
CA THR A 250 -36.82 12.68 -7.31
C THR A 250 -36.49 12.40 -5.85
N SER A 251 -37.20 11.44 -5.22
CA SER A 251 -36.94 11.05 -3.83
C SER A 251 -35.58 10.39 -3.66
N ALA A 252 -35.17 9.51 -4.59
CA ALA A 252 -33.84 8.90 -4.57
C ALA A 252 -32.72 9.94 -4.73
N ALA A 253 -32.86 10.89 -5.64
CA ALA A 253 -31.88 11.96 -5.85
C ALA A 253 -31.75 12.87 -4.63
N THR A 254 -32.88 13.23 -4.03
CA THR A 254 -32.94 14.04 -2.79
C THR A 254 -32.31 13.30 -1.61
N ALA A 255 -32.63 12.01 -1.45
CA ALA A 255 -32.05 11.18 -0.41
C ALA A 255 -30.54 10.99 -0.59
N ALA A 256 -30.08 10.76 -1.83
CA ALA A 256 -28.66 10.61 -2.13
C ALA A 256 -27.88 11.90 -1.83
N GLN A 257 -28.43 13.06 -2.19
CA GLN A 257 -27.84 14.37 -1.89
C GLN A 257 -27.71 14.59 -0.37
N ALA A 258 -28.79 14.38 0.38
CA ALA A 258 -28.80 14.56 1.83
C ALA A 258 -27.84 13.59 2.53
N LEU A 259 -27.94 12.29 2.20
CA LEU A 259 -27.09 11.25 2.79
C LEU A 259 -25.62 11.49 2.44
N GLY A 260 -25.32 11.88 1.20
CA GLY A 260 -23.98 12.24 0.75
C GLY A 260 -23.35 13.34 1.59
N SER A 261 -24.08 14.44 1.84
CA SER A 261 -23.58 15.54 2.70
C SER A 261 -23.26 15.07 4.13
N TRP A 262 -24.14 14.27 4.73
CA TRP A 262 -23.90 13.69 6.05
C TRP A 262 -22.68 12.77 6.08
N MET A 263 -22.52 11.94 5.05
CA MET A 263 -21.38 11.02 4.93
C MET A 263 -20.05 11.74 4.80
N VAL A 264 -20.00 12.88 4.11
CA VAL A 264 -18.81 13.72 4.04
C VAL A 264 -18.44 14.24 5.43
N GLY A 265 -19.41 14.80 6.17
CA GLY A 265 -19.19 15.29 7.53
C GLY A 265 -18.73 14.18 8.48
N PHE A 266 -19.38 13.01 8.42
CA PHE A 266 -18.99 11.84 9.19
C PHE A 266 -17.60 11.31 8.80
N GLY A 267 -17.29 11.26 7.49
CA GLY A 267 -16.00 10.87 6.96
C GLY A 267 -14.87 11.78 7.43
N PHE A 268 -15.10 13.09 7.47
CA PHE A 268 -14.15 14.05 8.03
C PHE A 268 -13.93 13.84 9.53
N LEU A 269 -15.01 13.63 10.30
CA LEU A 269 -14.90 13.33 11.73
C LEU A 269 -14.14 12.03 11.97
N LEU A 270 -14.43 10.97 11.21
CA LEU A 270 -13.66 9.73 11.23
C LEU A 270 -12.19 9.98 10.91
N PHE A 271 -11.87 10.75 9.88
CA PHE A 271 -10.49 11.07 9.52
C PHE A 271 -9.74 11.75 10.68
N VAL A 272 -10.33 12.79 11.29
CA VAL A 272 -9.72 13.51 12.42
C VAL A 272 -9.60 12.62 13.67
N THR A 273 -10.65 11.87 14.01
CA THR A 273 -10.65 10.99 15.19
C THR A 273 -9.64 9.87 15.06
N TRP A 274 -9.55 9.22 13.89
CA TRP A 274 -8.54 8.20 13.61
C TRP A 274 -7.13 8.78 13.54
N GLY A 275 -6.94 9.98 12.97
CA GLY A 275 -5.65 10.67 13.00
C GLY A 275 -5.18 10.96 14.44
N ARG A 276 -6.07 11.44 15.30
CA ARG A 276 -5.79 11.62 16.73
C ARG A 276 -5.51 10.30 17.44
N ARG A 277 -6.26 9.25 17.11
CA ARG A 277 -6.06 7.92 17.69
C ARG A 277 -4.71 7.33 17.29
N ALA A 278 -4.29 7.47 16.04
CA ALA A 278 -2.99 7.03 15.55
C ALA A 278 -1.82 7.68 16.30
N TYR A 279 -1.99 8.94 16.73
CA TYR A 279 -1.02 9.65 17.54
C TYR A 279 -0.92 9.05 18.96
N LYS A 280 -2.07 8.73 19.58
CA LYS A 280 -2.14 8.31 20.99
C LYS A 280 -1.99 6.80 21.23
N ASP A 281 -2.44 5.96 20.31
CA ASP A 281 -2.58 4.50 20.49
C ASP A 281 -1.58 3.75 19.60
N GLN A 282 -0.75 2.91 20.23
CA GLN A 282 0.29 2.13 19.54
C GLN A 282 -0.30 1.08 18.58
N SER A 283 -1.46 0.51 18.92
CA SER A 283 -2.12 -0.51 18.08
C SER A 283 -2.69 0.12 16.80
N ALA A 284 -3.38 1.26 16.92
CA ALA A 284 -3.88 2.03 15.79
C ALA A 284 -2.74 2.56 14.90
N ARG A 285 -1.63 2.99 15.53
CA ARG A 285 -0.42 3.41 14.81
C ARG A 285 0.22 2.28 14.00
N ARG A 286 0.22 1.05 14.52
CA ARG A 286 0.78 -0.11 13.82
C ARG A 286 0.01 -0.43 12.53
N THR A 287 -1.32 -0.32 12.55
CA THR A 287 -2.17 -0.56 11.37
C THR A 287 -1.96 0.51 10.29
N ILE A 288 -1.96 1.80 10.69
CA ILE A 288 -1.71 2.92 9.77
C ILE A 288 -0.24 2.93 9.29
N GLY A 289 0.67 2.46 10.13
CA GLY A 289 2.10 2.38 9.89
C GLY A 289 2.45 1.54 8.66
N ILE A 290 1.70 0.48 8.34
CA ILE A 290 1.96 -0.35 7.15
C ILE A 290 1.83 0.47 5.85
N LEU A 291 0.76 1.27 5.73
CA LEU A 291 0.57 2.14 4.56
C LEU A 291 1.63 3.24 4.52
N TRP A 292 1.97 3.78 5.69
CA TRP A 292 3.00 4.78 5.84
C TRP A 292 4.40 4.25 5.48
N ASP A 293 4.73 3.01 5.84
CA ASP A 293 6.00 2.35 5.54
C ASP A 293 6.21 2.16 4.04
N VAL A 294 5.13 1.85 3.30
CA VAL A 294 5.16 1.80 1.83
C VAL A 294 5.38 3.20 1.25
N GLY A 295 4.66 4.21 1.76
CA GLY A 295 4.79 5.59 1.28
C GLY A 295 6.14 6.24 1.59
N THR A 296 6.70 5.98 2.78
CA THR A 296 7.98 6.53 3.25
C THR A 296 9.20 5.70 2.88
N PHE A 297 9.01 4.58 2.17
CA PHE A 297 10.13 3.85 1.58
C PHE A 297 10.69 4.58 0.34
N TRP A 298 9.85 5.32 -0.39
CA TRP A 298 10.26 5.96 -1.66
C TRP A 298 10.90 7.33 -1.41
N PRO A 299 11.98 7.68 -2.14
CA PRO A 299 12.69 8.94 -1.95
C PRO A 299 11.81 10.13 -2.33
N ARG A 300 12.07 11.30 -1.70
CA ARG A 300 11.31 12.54 -1.98
C ARG A 300 11.46 13.05 -3.41
N ALA A 301 12.46 12.56 -4.14
CA ALA A 301 12.61 12.82 -5.58
C ALA A 301 11.37 12.40 -6.38
N ALA A 302 10.59 11.43 -5.89
CA ALA A 302 9.36 10.99 -6.54
C ALA A 302 8.19 11.99 -6.39
N HIS A 303 8.13 12.77 -5.29
CA HIS A 303 7.12 13.81 -5.08
C HIS A 303 7.55 14.82 -3.99
N PRO A 304 7.50 16.15 -4.24
CA PRO A 304 8.02 17.16 -3.31
C PRO A 304 7.32 17.17 -1.94
N PHE A 305 6.04 16.76 -1.89
CA PHE A 305 5.24 16.62 -0.67
C PHE A 305 5.28 15.21 -0.07
N ALA A 306 6.05 14.27 -0.64
CA ALA A 306 6.24 12.97 0.00
C ALA A 306 6.87 13.16 1.40
N PRO A 307 6.41 12.38 2.40
CA PRO A 307 7.01 12.40 3.71
C PRO A 307 8.50 12.02 3.65
N PRO A 308 9.30 12.39 4.68
CA PRO A 308 10.71 11.99 4.75
C PRO A 308 10.88 10.49 4.57
N CYS A 309 11.80 10.11 3.69
CA CYS A 309 12.04 8.72 3.37
C CYS A 309 13.00 8.11 4.41
N TYR A 310 12.57 7.06 5.12
CA TYR A 310 13.47 6.40 6.06
C TYR A 310 14.51 5.52 5.35
N ALA A 311 14.22 5.07 4.12
CA ALA A 311 15.16 4.26 3.33
C ALA A 311 16.41 5.06 2.92
N GLU A 312 16.32 6.40 2.79
CA GLU A 312 17.46 7.30 2.56
C GLU A 312 18.51 7.22 3.69
N ARG A 313 18.10 6.76 4.88
CA ARG A 313 19.02 6.47 6.00
C ARG A 313 19.29 4.98 6.15
N ALA A 314 18.22 4.16 6.21
CA ALA A 314 18.33 2.76 6.55
C ALA A 314 19.13 1.96 5.51
N VAL A 315 18.94 2.23 4.21
CA VAL A 315 19.60 1.46 3.15
C VAL A 315 21.10 1.75 3.12
N PRO A 316 21.59 3.01 3.09
CA PRO A 316 23.02 3.30 3.18
C PRO A 316 23.68 2.78 4.45
N ASP A 317 23.02 2.88 5.62
CA ASP A 317 23.57 2.38 6.89
C ASP A 317 23.75 0.85 6.86
N LEU A 318 22.77 0.12 6.31
CA LEU A 318 22.87 -1.33 6.11
C LEU A 318 24.00 -1.69 5.15
N THR A 319 24.08 -1.01 4.00
CA THR A 319 25.15 -1.22 3.00
C THR A 319 26.52 -0.94 3.61
N TRP A 320 26.68 0.18 4.32
CA TRP A 320 27.92 0.55 4.99
C TRP A 320 28.32 -0.48 6.04
N ARG A 321 27.37 -0.95 6.86
CA ARG A 321 27.63 -1.97 7.87
C ARG A 321 28.10 -3.29 7.25
N MET A 322 27.43 -3.75 6.20
CA MET A 322 27.81 -4.97 5.48
C MET A 322 29.22 -4.83 4.87
N SER A 323 29.46 -3.76 4.09
CA SER A 323 30.75 -3.54 3.44
C SER A 323 31.88 -3.34 4.44
N SER A 324 31.69 -2.53 5.49
CA SER A 324 32.74 -2.28 6.48
C SER A 324 33.07 -3.54 7.30
N TRP A 325 32.05 -4.31 7.69
CA TRP A 325 32.28 -5.56 8.42
C TRP A 325 33.01 -6.58 7.55
N THR A 326 32.52 -6.85 6.34
CA THR A 326 33.16 -7.81 5.42
C THR A 326 34.59 -7.41 5.06
N ARG A 327 34.87 -6.11 4.88
CA ARG A 327 36.25 -5.62 4.65
C ARG A 327 37.16 -5.83 5.85
N ARG A 328 36.67 -5.57 7.08
CA ARG A 328 37.49 -5.70 8.29
C ARG A 328 37.75 -7.14 8.68
N THR A 329 36.76 -8.02 8.53
CA THR A 329 36.84 -9.41 9.02
C THR A 329 37.21 -10.42 7.94
N GLY A 330 37.06 -10.07 6.66
CA GLY A 330 37.06 -11.05 5.57
C GLY A 330 35.88 -12.04 5.63
N GLY A 331 34.94 -11.84 6.55
CA GLY A 331 33.89 -12.78 6.87
C GLY A 331 32.75 -12.84 5.85
N ARG A 332 31.82 -13.76 6.10
CA ARG A 332 30.59 -13.99 5.33
C ARG A 332 29.36 -13.62 6.15
N LEU A 333 28.30 -13.17 5.48
CA LEU A 333 27.07 -12.67 6.13
C LEU A 333 25.82 -13.32 5.56
N VAL A 334 24.87 -13.68 6.42
CA VAL A 334 23.47 -13.90 6.02
C VAL A 334 22.66 -12.69 6.48
N ILE A 335 22.02 -12.01 5.54
CA ILE A 335 21.09 -10.92 5.83
C ILE A 335 19.68 -11.48 5.87
N SER A 336 19.05 -11.35 7.02
CA SER A 336 17.70 -11.84 7.29
C SER A 336 16.72 -10.66 7.26
N GLY A 337 15.74 -10.70 6.37
CA GLY A 337 14.72 -9.65 6.20
C GLY A 337 13.30 -10.19 6.32
N HIS A 338 12.61 -9.80 7.40
CA HIS A 338 11.18 -10.05 7.61
C HIS A 338 10.35 -8.90 7.04
N SER A 339 9.23 -9.19 6.36
CA SER A 339 8.26 -8.16 5.97
C SER A 339 8.93 -6.96 5.28
N GLN A 340 8.70 -5.72 5.71
CA GLN A 340 9.36 -4.53 5.17
C GLN A 340 10.89 -4.57 5.24
N GLY A 341 11.46 -5.30 6.20
CA GLY A 341 12.90 -5.54 6.31
C GLY A 341 13.47 -6.34 5.12
N SER A 342 12.66 -7.15 4.44
CA SER A 342 13.09 -7.82 3.20
C SER A 342 13.32 -6.83 2.06
N VAL A 343 12.50 -5.78 1.99
CA VAL A 343 12.59 -4.71 0.99
C VAL A 343 13.87 -3.90 1.22
N LEU A 344 14.16 -3.56 2.47
CA LEU A 344 15.40 -2.89 2.85
C LEU A 344 16.63 -3.76 2.58
N ALA A 345 16.55 -5.06 2.92
CA ALA A 345 17.63 -6.00 2.66
C ALA A 345 17.94 -6.12 1.16
N ALA A 346 16.91 -6.27 0.32
CA ALA A 346 17.08 -6.32 -1.14
C ALA A 346 17.68 -5.01 -1.68
N ALA A 347 17.15 -3.86 -1.26
CA ALA A 347 17.66 -2.55 -1.64
C ALA A 347 19.13 -2.33 -1.23
N ALA A 348 19.50 -2.77 -0.03
CA ALA A 348 20.87 -2.64 0.48
C ALA A 348 21.85 -3.58 -0.24
N VAL A 349 21.43 -4.81 -0.54
CA VAL A 349 22.25 -5.80 -1.27
C VAL A 349 22.53 -5.34 -2.71
N TRP A 350 21.57 -4.71 -3.38
CA TRP A 350 21.79 -4.12 -4.70
C TRP A 350 22.83 -3.00 -4.73
N GLN A 351 23.07 -2.33 -3.60
CA GLN A 351 24.08 -1.26 -3.49
C GLN A 351 25.47 -1.79 -3.10
N LEU A 352 25.62 -3.08 -2.77
CA LEU A 352 26.92 -3.66 -2.46
C LEU A 352 27.79 -3.80 -3.72
N ALA A 353 29.09 -3.50 -3.59
CA ALA A 353 30.07 -3.83 -4.62
C ALA A 353 30.12 -5.35 -4.87
N PRO A 354 30.40 -5.81 -6.12
CA PRO A 354 30.37 -7.25 -6.47
C PRO A 354 31.20 -8.15 -5.53
N ALA A 355 32.39 -7.68 -5.12
CA ALA A 355 33.27 -8.42 -4.20
C ALA A 355 32.71 -8.58 -2.78
N THR A 356 31.90 -7.64 -2.30
CA THR A 356 31.18 -7.79 -1.02
C THR A 356 29.93 -8.65 -1.22
N ARG A 357 29.20 -8.42 -2.31
CA ARG A 357 27.94 -9.13 -2.61
C ARG A 357 28.15 -10.64 -2.75
N SER A 358 29.29 -11.10 -3.26
CA SER A 358 29.64 -12.52 -3.34
C SER A 358 29.88 -13.20 -1.97
N ARG A 359 30.00 -12.42 -0.89
CA ARG A 359 30.13 -12.92 0.50
C ARG A 359 28.85 -12.75 1.31
N VAL A 360 27.77 -12.30 0.68
CA VAL A 360 26.47 -12.07 1.32
C VAL A 360 25.42 -13.02 0.75
N ALA A 361 24.72 -13.70 1.66
CA ALA A 361 23.52 -14.46 1.37
C ALA A 361 22.29 -13.71 1.88
N LEU A 362 21.15 -13.89 1.20
CA LEU A 362 19.88 -13.25 1.54
C LEU A 362 18.87 -14.29 2.02
N LEU A 363 18.22 -14.02 3.15
CA LEU A 363 17.10 -14.80 3.68
C LEU A 363 15.90 -13.87 3.85
N THR A 364 14.92 -13.97 2.96
CA THR A 364 13.67 -13.21 3.05
C THR A 364 12.55 -14.07 3.59
N TYR A 365 11.61 -13.49 4.34
CA TYR A 365 10.47 -14.24 4.85
C TYR A 365 9.31 -13.33 5.22
N GLY A 366 8.08 -13.84 5.08
CA GLY A 366 6.88 -13.01 5.14
C GLY A 366 6.99 -11.79 4.22
N SER A 367 7.62 -11.95 3.06
CA SER A 367 8.13 -10.81 2.30
C SER A 367 7.10 -10.23 1.31
N PRO A 368 6.82 -8.91 1.33
CA PRO A 368 5.90 -8.25 0.40
C PRO A 368 6.56 -7.92 -0.96
N LEU A 369 7.81 -8.33 -1.20
CA LEU A 369 8.60 -7.94 -2.36
C LEU A 369 7.92 -8.25 -3.68
N GLU A 370 7.51 -9.49 -3.94
CA GLU A 370 6.77 -9.83 -5.17
C GLU A 370 5.29 -9.42 -5.04
N ARG A 371 4.66 -9.79 -3.91
CA ARG A 371 3.20 -9.73 -3.75
C ARG A 371 2.62 -8.32 -3.67
N LEU A 372 3.41 -7.34 -3.23
CA LEU A 372 3.03 -5.94 -3.16
C LEU A 372 3.96 -5.09 -4.03
N TYR A 373 5.24 -5.01 -3.70
CA TYR A 373 6.18 -4.08 -4.35
C TYR A 373 6.37 -4.40 -5.83
N GLY A 374 6.50 -5.66 -6.21
CA GLY A 374 6.70 -6.08 -7.59
C GLY A 374 5.48 -5.84 -8.48
N ARG A 375 4.28 -5.82 -7.88
CA ARG A 375 3.05 -5.50 -8.61
C ARG A 375 2.86 -4.01 -8.80
N TRP A 376 3.05 -3.21 -7.75
CA TRP A 376 2.79 -1.76 -7.78
C TRP A 376 3.97 -0.94 -8.31
N PHE A 377 5.20 -1.46 -8.19
CA PHE A 377 6.46 -0.82 -8.59
C PHE A 377 7.34 -1.79 -9.40
N PRO A 378 6.84 -2.35 -10.51
CA PRO A 378 7.51 -3.41 -11.26
C PRO A 378 8.87 -2.98 -11.84
N ALA A 379 9.10 -1.68 -12.05
CA ALA A 379 10.39 -1.17 -12.50
C ALA A 379 11.53 -1.42 -11.49
N TYR A 380 11.21 -1.51 -10.19
CA TYR A 380 12.18 -1.67 -9.12
C TYR A 380 12.17 -3.08 -8.51
N PHE A 381 10.98 -3.69 -8.40
CA PHE A 381 10.79 -4.98 -7.72
C PHE A 381 10.03 -6.01 -8.56
N GLY A 382 9.88 -5.76 -9.87
CA GLY A 382 9.24 -6.71 -10.79
C GLY A 382 10.10 -7.95 -11.06
N PRO A 383 9.58 -8.92 -11.84
CA PRO A 383 10.24 -10.20 -12.07
C PRO A 383 11.70 -10.06 -12.54
N GLU A 384 11.97 -9.18 -13.51
CA GLU A 384 13.33 -8.98 -14.03
C GLU A 384 14.28 -8.42 -12.97
N ALA A 385 13.83 -7.48 -12.13
CA ALA A 385 14.64 -6.92 -11.06
C ALA A 385 14.98 -7.99 -10.00
N LEU A 386 13.99 -8.82 -9.63
CA LEU A 386 14.19 -9.91 -8.67
C LEU A 386 15.08 -11.02 -9.23
N SER A 387 14.93 -11.40 -10.51
CA SER A 387 15.85 -12.32 -11.19
C SER A 387 17.26 -11.74 -11.26
N GLY A 388 17.41 -10.43 -11.55
CA GLY A 388 18.69 -9.73 -11.49
C GLY A 388 19.33 -9.75 -10.09
N LEU A 389 18.54 -9.62 -9.03
CA LEU A 389 19.02 -9.82 -7.66
C LEU A 389 19.50 -11.27 -7.46
N HIS A 390 18.69 -12.24 -7.87
CA HIS A 390 19.01 -13.67 -7.74
C HIS A 390 20.30 -14.05 -8.46
N ARG A 391 20.57 -13.47 -9.64
CA ARG A 391 21.82 -13.67 -10.40
C ARG A 391 23.04 -13.06 -9.72
N THR A 392 22.88 -11.93 -9.02
CA THR A 392 24.02 -11.17 -8.49
C THR A 392 24.35 -11.44 -7.02
N VAL A 393 23.38 -11.82 -6.19
CA VAL A 393 23.63 -12.25 -4.81
C VAL A 393 24.25 -13.65 -4.79
N HIS A 394 25.04 -14.00 -3.76
CA HIS A 394 25.68 -15.32 -3.72
C HIS A 394 24.65 -16.46 -3.64
N CYS A 395 23.74 -16.38 -2.67
CA CYS A 395 22.59 -17.28 -2.56
C CYS A 395 21.43 -16.56 -1.88
N TRP A 396 20.21 -16.94 -2.24
CA TRP A 396 18.98 -16.36 -1.71
C TRP A 396 17.97 -17.47 -1.43
N SER A 397 17.32 -17.42 -0.28
CA SER A 397 16.13 -18.22 0.03
C SER A 397 15.01 -17.36 0.58
N ASN A 398 13.78 -17.71 0.22
CA ASN A 398 12.55 -17.10 0.72
C ASN A 398 11.69 -18.14 1.46
N LEU A 399 11.17 -17.75 2.64
CA LEU A 399 10.22 -18.55 3.42
C LEU A 399 8.86 -17.84 3.48
N PHE A 400 7.78 -18.56 3.22
CA PHE A 400 6.44 -17.98 3.22
C PHE A 400 5.41 -19.00 3.70
N ARG A 401 4.29 -18.49 4.22
CA ARG A 401 3.12 -19.29 4.62
C ARG A 401 1.93 -18.96 3.72
N ALA A 402 1.08 -19.94 3.46
CA ALA A 402 -0.16 -19.73 2.72
C ALA A 402 -1.20 -18.88 3.51
N THR A 403 -1.03 -18.79 4.83
CA THR A 403 -1.85 -18.01 5.77
C THR A 403 -1.39 -16.57 5.93
N ASP A 404 -0.24 -16.18 5.35
CA ASP A 404 0.30 -14.83 5.46
C ASP A 404 -0.41 -13.89 4.47
N PRO A 405 -1.12 -12.84 4.92
CA PRO A 405 -1.82 -11.90 4.03
C PRO A 405 -0.89 -10.88 3.35
N ILE A 406 0.36 -10.75 3.81
CA ILE A 406 1.32 -9.74 3.33
C ILE A 406 2.42 -10.42 2.52
N GLY A 407 3.04 -11.44 3.12
CA GLY A 407 4.12 -12.20 2.53
C GLY A 407 3.64 -13.16 1.44
N GLY A 408 4.58 -13.58 0.59
CA GLY A 408 4.30 -14.59 -0.43
C GLY A 408 5.56 -15.13 -1.10
N PRO A 409 5.39 -16.02 -2.09
CA PRO A 409 6.50 -16.50 -2.91
C PRO A 409 7.07 -15.37 -3.76
N MET A 410 8.39 -15.39 -3.98
CA MET A 410 9.12 -14.47 -4.88
C MET A 410 8.87 -14.79 -6.35
N ARG A 411 8.51 -16.04 -6.65
CA ARG A 411 8.27 -16.55 -8.02
C ARG A 411 9.49 -16.40 -8.93
N VAL A 412 10.68 -16.43 -8.36
CA VAL A 412 11.94 -16.46 -9.10
C VAL A 412 12.33 -17.92 -9.34
N PRO A 413 12.29 -18.41 -10.59
CA PRO A 413 12.59 -19.80 -10.90
C PRO A 413 14.08 -20.12 -10.73
N ALA A 414 14.42 -21.40 -10.86
CA ALA A 414 15.81 -21.81 -10.99
C ALA A 414 16.40 -21.27 -12.30
N GLU A 415 17.63 -20.75 -12.25
CA GLU A 415 18.33 -20.13 -13.39
C GLU A 415 19.84 -20.41 -13.25
N ASP A 416 20.52 -20.77 -14.34
CA ASP A 416 21.99 -20.95 -14.40
C ASP A 416 22.58 -21.82 -13.27
N GLY A 417 21.97 -22.97 -12.99
CA GLY A 417 22.43 -23.89 -11.93
C GLY A 417 22.15 -23.40 -10.50
N ARG A 418 21.45 -22.27 -10.34
CA ARG A 418 20.99 -21.77 -9.04
C ARG A 418 19.62 -22.37 -8.72
N PRO A 419 19.39 -22.83 -7.47
CA PRO A 419 18.08 -23.33 -7.07
C PRO A 419 17.06 -22.20 -7.03
N PRO A 420 15.75 -22.52 -7.10
CA PRO A 420 14.71 -21.51 -6.96
C PRO A 420 14.83 -20.79 -5.61
N VAL A 421 14.45 -19.51 -5.60
CA VAL A 421 14.52 -18.68 -4.40
C VAL A 421 13.56 -19.18 -3.32
N ASP A 422 12.36 -19.58 -3.73
CA ASP A 422 11.30 -20.00 -2.81
C ASP A 422 11.54 -21.42 -2.29
N ARG A 423 11.52 -21.56 -0.96
CA ARG A 423 11.40 -22.87 -0.31
C ARG A 423 9.94 -23.35 -0.38
N PRO A 424 9.65 -24.64 -0.12
CA PRO A 424 8.28 -25.10 0.07
C PRO A 424 7.54 -24.23 1.09
N ALA A 425 6.24 -24.02 0.86
CA ALA A 425 5.41 -23.24 1.77
C ALA A 425 5.45 -23.85 3.16
N LEU A 426 5.70 -23.02 4.17
CA LEU A 426 5.68 -23.46 5.56
C LEU A 426 4.25 -23.79 5.97
N LEU A 427 4.11 -24.89 6.71
CA LEU A 427 2.85 -25.22 7.37
C LEU A 427 2.57 -24.18 8.46
N ASP A 428 1.30 -23.80 8.59
CA ASP A 428 0.86 -22.87 9.62
C ASP A 428 -0.56 -23.23 10.06
N PRO A 429 -0.72 -23.79 11.27
CA PRO A 429 0.29 -23.98 12.32
C PRO A 429 1.39 -25.00 11.97
N VAL A 430 2.53 -24.98 12.67
CA VAL A 430 3.63 -25.95 12.47
C VAL A 430 3.13 -27.39 12.71
N VAL A 431 2.28 -27.57 13.73
CA VAL A 431 1.66 -28.84 14.06
C VAL A 431 0.14 -28.73 13.92
N TYR A 432 -0.46 -29.71 13.25
CA TYR A 432 -1.91 -29.74 13.06
C TYR A 432 -2.65 -29.85 14.39
N GLY A 433 -2.46 -30.93 15.14
CA GLY A 433 -3.17 -31.20 16.39
C GLY A 433 -2.33 -30.91 17.63
N ARG A 434 -2.63 -31.63 18.72
CA ARG A 434 -1.79 -31.69 19.91
C ARG A 434 -0.81 -32.85 19.77
N THR A 435 0.43 -32.66 20.18
CA THR A 435 1.43 -33.74 20.32
C THR A 435 2.01 -33.73 21.74
N ARG A 436 2.94 -34.64 22.03
CA ARG A 436 3.67 -34.63 23.31
C ARG A 436 4.54 -33.39 23.44
N GLU A 437 5.19 -32.96 22.35
CA GLU A 437 5.97 -31.71 22.35
C GLU A 437 5.08 -30.46 22.29
N HIS A 438 3.88 -30.57 21.70
CA HIS A 438 2.91 -29.47 21.57
C HIS A 438 1.57 -29.84 22.23
N PRO A 439 1.47 -29.83 23.57
CA PRO A 439 0.27 -30.27 24.29
C PRO A 439 -0.92 -29.30 24.10
N LEU A 440 -0.64 -28.06 23.73
CA LEU A 440 -1.65 -27.05 23.40
C LEU A 440 -1.82 -26.93 21.88
N PRO A 441 -3.03 -26.65 21.38
CA PRO A 441 -3.22 -26.43 19.96
C PRO A 441 -2.41 -25.21 19.50
N GLU A 442 -1.45 -25.42 18.60
CA GLU A 442 -0.61 -24.35 18.06
C GLU A 442 -1.46 -23.27 17.38
N PRO A 443 -1.14 -21.97 17.56
CA PRO A 443 -1.85 -20.88 16.91
C PRO A 443 -1.52 -20.79 15.42
N ILE A 444 -2.45 -20.24 14.64
CA ILE A 444 -2.18 -19.84 13.25
C ILE A 444 -1.44 -18.50 13.31
N LEU A 445 -0.17 -18.49 12.92
CA LEU A 445 0.74 -17.36 13.11
C LEU A 445 0.66 -16.33 11.97
N GLY A 446 0.30 -16.76 10.76
CA GLY A 446 0.22 -15.93 9.56
C GLY A 446 1.54 -15.21 9.30
N HIS A 447 1.53 -13.88 9.41
CA HIS A 447 2.68 -13.02 9.13
C HIS A 447 3.75 -12.97 10.25
N SER A 448 3.48 -13.51 11.43
CA SER A 448 4.32 -13.36 12.62
C SER A 448 5.20 -14.59 12.88
N ASP A 449 6.25 -14.48 13.70
CA ASP A 449 7.00 -15.61 14.26
C ASP A 449 7.51 -16.65 13.25
N TYR A 450 8.04 -16.18 12.12
CA TYR A 450 8.74 -17.04 11.16
C TYR A 450 10.05 -17.60 11.73
N GLN A 451 10.72 -16.87 12.62
CA GLN A 451 11.99 -17.29 13.20
C GLN A 451 11.84 -18.44 14.20
N ALA A 452 10.64 -18.64 14.74
CA ALA A 452 10.32 -19.77 15.61
C ALA A 452 10.14 -21.08 14.83
N ASP A 453 9.93 -21.00 13.52
CA ASP A 453 9.78 -22.19 12.67
C ASP A 453 11.14 -22.90 12.49
N PRO A 454 11.24 -24.22 12.73
CA PRO A 454 12.48 -24.97 12.54
C PRO A 454 13.09 -24.82 11.14
N ALA A 455 12.26 -24.64 10.10
CA ALA A 455 12.71 -24.43 8.74
C ALA A 455 13.52 -23.12 8.59
N PHE A 456 13.30 -22.12 9.45
CA PHE A 456 14.08 -20.89 9.47
C PHE A 456 15.55 -21.16 9.81
N ALA A 457 15.80 -21.90 10.90
CA ALA A 457 17.14 -22.25 11.32
C ALA A 457 17.86 -23.09 10.26
N ALA A 458 17.15 -24.07 9.67
CA ALA A 458 17.66 -24.90 8.59
C ALA A 458 18.00 -24.09 7.33
N ALA A 459 17.12 -23.17 6.91
CA ALA A 459 17.37 -22.31 5.76
C ALA A 459 18.57 -21.38 5.99
N ARG A 460 18.69 -20.80 7.19
CA ARG A 460 19.84 -19.96 7.57
C ARG A 460 21.15 -20.75 7.55
N ALA A 461 21.18 -21.96 8.12
CA ALA A 461 22.36 -22.82 8.11
C ALA A 461 22.79 -23.18 6.68
N ALA A 462 21.84 -23.62 5.85
CA ALA A 462 22.10 -23.95 4.44
C ALA A 462 22.65 -22.76 3.63
N LEU A 463 22.23 -21.53 3.92
CA LEU A 463 22.79 -20.33 3.29
C LEU A 463 24.23 -20.05 3.76
N LEU A 464 24.51 -20.22 5.05
CA LEU A 464 25.87 -20.10 5.60
C LEU A 464 26.83 -21.11 4.99
N ASP A 465 26.39 -22.36 4.83
CA ASP A 465 27.22 -23.45 4.29
C ASP A 465 27.60 -23.20 2.82
N ARG A 466 26.70 -22.57 2.07
CA ARG A 466 26.95 -22.21 0.66
C ARG A 466 27.91 -21.04 0.49
N LEU A 467 27.97 -20.10 1.42
CA LEU A 467 28.89 -18.97 1.33
C LEU A 467 30.35 -19.46 1.36
N PRO A 468 31.26 -18.84 0.59
CA PRO A 468 32.68 -19.20 0.65
C PRO A 468 33.24 -18.98 2.08
N PRO A 469 34.08 -19.89 2.60
CA PRO A 469 34.66 -19.74 3.92
C PRO A 469 35.52 -18.48 4.00
N ALA A 470 35.60 -17.89 5.21
CA ALA A 470 36.33 -16.63 5.44
C ALA A 470 37.85 -16.74 5.19
N LEU A 471 38.40 -17.95 5.34
CA LEU A 471 39.77 -18.32 5.03
C LEU A 471 39.78 -19.53 4.09
N PRO A 472 40.75 -19.66 3.17
CA PRO A 472 40.95 -20.90 2.43
C PRO A 472 41.12 -22.04 3.44
N ARG A 473 40.37 -23.13 3.29
CA ARG A 473 40.67 -24.37 4.02
C ARG A 473 42.13 -24.73 3.71
N GLN A 474 42.97 -24.82 4.73
CA GLN A 474 44.22 -25.57 4.59
C GLN A 474 43.82 -26.96 4.12
N ARG A 475 44.39 -27.45 3.02
CA ARG A 475 44.23 -28.84 2.61
C ARG A 475 44.73 -29.68 3.79
N ASP A 476 43.85 -30.47 4.38
CA ASP A 476 44.28 -31.53 5.27
C ASP A 476 45.17 -32.46 4.44
N ASN A 477 46.47 -32.36 4.70
CA ASN A 477 47.47 -33.31 4.22
C ASN A 477 47.30 -34.58 5.07
N ASP A 478 46.20 -35.32 4.86
CA ASP A 478 46.14 -36.69 5.32
C ASP A 478 46.99 -37.53 4.37
N ALA A 479 48.23 -37.69 4.82
CA ALA A 479 49.23 -38.58 4.29
C ALA A 479 48.61 -39.95 4.02
N SER A 480 48.67 -40.38 2.77
CA SER A 480 48.57 -41.79 2.40
C SER A 480 49.59 -42.56 3.23
N PRO A 481 49.20 -43.59 4.02
CA PRO A 481 50.18 -44.49 4.59
C PRO A 481 50.74 -45.31 3.43
N GLN A 482 51.95 -44.94 2.97
CA GLN A 482 52.77 -45.80 2.15
C GLN A 482 52.91 -47.14 2.86
N GLY A 483 52.39 -48.19 2.22
CA GLY A 483 52.49 -49.56 2.70
C GLY A 483 53.95 -49.98 2.86
N SER A 484 54.35 -50.23 4.10
CA SER A 484 55.55 -51.01 4.40
C SER A 484 55.25 -52.47 4.09
N SER A 485 55.83 -52.97 3.00
CA SER A 485 55.87 -54.38 2.66
C SER A 485 56.95 -55.06 3.53
N GLY A 486 56.54 -55.68 4.63
CA GLY A 486 57.38 -56.58 5.41
C GLY A 486 57.26 -58.01 4.89
N LYS A 487 58.29 -58.49 4.18
CA LYS A 487 58.53 -59.90 3.90
C LYS A 487 59.37 -60.52 5.03
N SER A 488 58.96 -61.71 5.45
CA SER A 488 59.74 -62.86 5.94
C SER A 488 60.65 -62.70 7.17
N SER A 489 60.33 -63.41 8.27
CA SER A 489 60.84 -64.76 8.59
C SER A 489 60.14 -65.34 9.81
#